data_AF-A0A966UY26-F1
#
_entry.id   AF-A0A966UY26-F1
#
_cell.length_a   1.000
_cell.length_b   1.000
_cell.length_c   1.000
_cell.angle_alpha   90.00
_cell.angle_beta   90.00
_cell.angle_gamma   90.00
#
_symmetry.space_group_name_H-M   'P 1'
#
loop_
_entity.id
_entity.type
_entity.pdbx_description
1 polymer ?
#
loop_
_entity_poly.entity_id
_entity_poly.type
_entity_poly.pdbx_seq_one_letter_code
_entity_poly.pdbx_strand_id
1 'polypeptide(L)'
;GLLVKSTAFMKDNLEAFNGAGIAVPVILGGAALTPRFVHGDCRSAYQGQVIYGRDAFADLRFMDALMEAKASGQWDDHQGFLGSIPDGLAASLGKEPPLAEPEQPATEQTEAEKPEPQDNPESVAPALITEHRSEVVPEEPALQPPFWGSRVLDSAQIDLAEVFAYLDRSALFAGQWQFRKAQGQSRADYEALLAEKAEPVLQHWQQRCLAEGLLTPRVAYGYYPCGRLGNAVVVFDPTNPSQRLGQFDLPRQRSGNRYCIADFYRDLSTGAGGQLLATDVLPMQAVTMGERATDFARQLFKDDHYTDYLYFHGLAVQLAEALAEWTHARIRRELGFAADEPTALRDVLAQRYRGSRYSFGYPACPNVADSRQQLAWLGADRIGLSMDESDQLEPEQSTTALVALHSKARYFSA
;
A
#
# COMPACT_ATOMS: atom_id res chain seq x y z
N GLY A 1 8.33 9.88 3.76
CA GLY A 1 7.21 8.93 3.74
C GLY A 1 6.94 8.45 2.33
N LEU A 2 6.50 7.20 2.18
CA LEU A 2 6.25 6.53 0.89
C LEU A 2 4.83 6.80 0.32
N LEU A 3 4.04 7.67 0.95
CA LEU A 3 2.63 7.92 0.61
C LEU A 3 2.44 9.18 -0.24
N VAL A 4 1.30 9.30 -0.90
CA VAL A 4 0.96 10.43 -1.81
C VAL A 4 1.14 11.81 -1.17
N LYS A 5 0.90 11.98 0.14
CA LYS A 5 1.14 13.26 0.83
C LYS A 5 2.61 13.69 0.78
N SER A 6 3.55 12.74 0.70
CA SER A 6 4.98 13.05 0.59
C SER A 6 5.35 13.73 -0.73
N THR A 7 4.59 13.49 -1.81
CA THR A 7 4.86 14.14 -3.10
C THR A 7 4.51 15.63 -3.05
N ALA A 8 3.48 16.01 -2.29
CA ALA A 8 3.16 17.41 -2.00
C ALA A 8 4.28 18.08 -1.17
N PHE A 9 4.72 17.45 -0.07
CA PHE A 9 5.84 17.97 0.72
C PHE A 9 7.14 18.10 -0.08
N MET A 10 7.42 17.19 -1.01
CA MET A 10 8.57 17.30 -1.91
C MET A 10 8.48 18.57 -2.76
N LYS A 11 7.31 18.89 -3.30
CA LYS A 11 7.09 20.11 -4.06
C LYS A 11 7.27 21.36 -3.19
N ASP A 12 6.70 21.37 -1.99
CA ASP A 12 6.83 22.49 -1.04
C ASP A 12 8.32 22.73 -0.66
N ASN A 13 9.10 21.66 -0.47
CA ASN A 13 10.53 21.75 -0.19
C ASN A 13 11.31 22.37 -1.37
N LEU A 14 10.96 21.99 -2.61
CA LEU A 14 11.57 22.59 -3.80
C LEU A 14 11.25 24.08 -3.94
N GLU A 15 10.01 24.48 -3.64
CA GLU A 15 9.62 25.88 -3.64
C GLU A 15 10.35 26.66 -2.53
N ALA A 16 10.52 26.05 -1.35
CA ALA A 16 11.32 26.62 -0.27
C ALA A 16 12.80 26.79 -0.65
N PHE A 17 13.38 25.86 -1.41
CA PHE A 17 14.74 26.00 -1.94
C PHE A 17 14.87 27.21 -2.87
N ASN A 18 13.89 27.45 -3.76
CA ASN A 18 13.87 28.67 -4.56
C ASN A 18 13.82 29.93 -3.69
N GLY A 19 12.96 29.93 -2.66
CA GLY A 19 12.85 31.04 -1.70
C GLY A 19 14.16 31.33 -0.95
N ALA A 20 14.98 30.30 -0.73
CA ALA A 20 16.30 30.39 -0.13
C ALA A 20 17.44 30.65 -1.14
N GLY A 21 17.16 30.72 -2.45
CA GLY A 21 18.17 30.88 -3.50
C GLY A 21 19.06 29.65 -3.69
N ILE A 22 18.58 28.45 -3.31
CA ILE A 22 19.29 27.18 -3.47
C ILE A 22 18.90 26.59 -4.83
N ALA A 23 19.91 26.31 -5.68
CA ALA A 23 19.70 25.77 -7.04
C ALA A 23 20.38 24.40 -7.27
N VAL A 24 21.01 23.83 -6.25
CA VAL A 24 21.71 22.53 -6.36
C VAL A 24 20.82 21.44 -6.95
N PRO A 25 21.34 20.49 -7.75
CA PRO A 25 20.53 19.40 -8.29
C PRO A 25 19.85 18.60 -7.20
N VAL A 26 18.57 18.30 -7.39
CA VAL A 26 17.76 17.49 -6.48
C VAL A 26 17.37 16.18 -7.16
N ILE A 27 17.73 15.07 -6.53
CA ILE A 27 17.29 13.72 -6.93
C ILE A 27 16.03 13.38 -6.14
N LEU A 28 14.96 13.02 -6.83
CA LEU A 28 13.69 12.59 -6.22
C LEU A 28 13.44 11.12 -6.54
N GLY A 29 13.44 10.28 -5.52
CA GLY A 29 13.14 8.85 -5.59
C GLY A 29 12.19 8.39 -4.48
N GLY A 30 11.54 7.25 -4.68
CA GLY A 30 10.59 6.67 -3.72
C GLY A 30 9.37 6.03 -4.39
N ALA A 31 8.68 5.15 -3.65
CA ALA A 31 7.61 4.32 -4.21
C ALA A 31 6.40 5.10 -4.76
N ALA A 32 6.12 6.31 -4.22
CA ALA A 32 5.01 7.15 -4.68
C ALA A 32 5.35 8.04 -5.89
N LEU A 33 6.61 8.09 -6.32
CA LEU A 33 7.03 8.98 -7.40
C LEU A 33 6.96 8.29 -8.76
N THR A 34 6.53 9.06 -9.77
CA THR A 34 6.57 8.64 -11.17
C THR A 34 7.47 9.58 -11.97
N PRO A 35 8.06 9.12 -13.09
CA PRO A 35 8.80 10.01 -13.98
C PRO A 35 7.98 11.23 -14.42
N ARG A 36 6.68 11.03 -14.70
CA ARG A 36 5.79 12.10 -15.13
C ARG A 36 5.61 13.18 -14.05
N PHE A 37 5.38 12.78 -12.80
CA PHE A 37 5.25 13.71 -11.69
C PHE A 37 6.55 14.49 -11.44
N VAL A 38 7.70 13.80 -11.49
CA VAL A 38 9.01 14.44 -11.27
C VAL A 38 9.37 15.40 -12.41
N HIS A 39 9.21 14.98 -13.67
CA HIS A 39 9.57 15.77 -14.85
C HIS A 39 8.55 16.88 -15.17
N GLY A 40 7.31 16.74 -14.69
CA GLY A 40 6.26 17.75 -14.84
C GLY A 40 6.18 18.65 -13.62
N ASP A 41 5.51 18.16 -12.57
CA ASP A 41 5.12 18.95 -11.40
C ASP A 41 6.33 19.44 -10.61
N CYS A 42 7.25 18.55 -10.22
CA CYS A 42 8.43 18.94 -9.43
C CYS A 42 9.38 19.83 -10.22
N ARG A 43 9.62 19.51 -11.50
CA ARG A 43 10.48 20.33 -12.36
C ARG A 43 9.93 21.74 -12.55
N SER A 44 8.62 21.91 -12.61
CA SER A 44 8.00 23.23 -12.70
C SER A 44 8.10 24.06 -11.42
N ALA A 45 8.26 23.38 -10.27
CA ALA A 45 8.31 23.99 -8.95
C ALA A 45 9.72 24.38 -8.50
N TYR A 46 10.78 23.94 -9.20
CA TYR A 46 12.18 24.18 -8.82
C TYR A 46 12.97 24.87 -9.92
N GLN A 47 13.81 25.84 -9.54
CA GLN A 47 14.67 26.55 -10.50
C GLN A 47 15.96 25.80 -10.85
N GLY A 48 16.38 24.85 -10.03
CA GLY A 48 17.52 23.97 -10.31
C GLY A 48 17.13 22.72 -11.09
N GLN A 49 18.09 21.82 -11.33
CA GLN A 49 17.79 20.52 -11.93
C GLN A 49 17.06 19.59 -10.96
N VAL A 50 15.97 19.00 -11.42
CA VAL A 50 15.30 17.87 -10.77
C VAL A 50 15.57 16.61 -11.57
N ILE A 51 15.96 15.53 -10.88
CA ILE A 51 16.34 14.23 -11.45
C ILE A 51 15.42 13.15 -10.88
N TYR A 52 14.86 12.31 -11.74
CA TYR A 52 14.11 11.15 -11.30
C TYR A 52 15.06 10.01 -10.89
N GLY A 53 15.07 9.72 -9.59
CA GLY A 53 15.84 8.64 -9.01
C GLY A 53 15.08 7.32 -9.06
N ARG A 54 15.26 6.59 -10.17
CA ARG A 54 14.59 5.30 -10.42
C ARG A 54 15.01 4.24 -9.40
N ASP A 55 16.29 4.20 -9.09
CA ASP A 55 16.92 3.28 -8.13
C ASP A 55 18.29 3.83 -7.70
N ALA A 56 18.84 3.29 -6.61
CA ALA A 56 20.10 3.76 -6.05
C ALA A 56 21.29 3.70 -7.04
N PHE A 57 21.28 2.78 -8.01
CA PHE A 57 22.36 2.67 -9.00
C PHE A 57 22.22 3.71 -10.11
N ALA A 58 21.00 4.08 -10.49
CA ALA A 58 20.76 5.22 -11.37
C ALA A 58 21.21 6.52 -10.69
N ASP A 59 20.94 6.67 -9.40
CA ASP A 59 21.35 7.85 -8.62
C ASP A 59 22.87 7.96 -8.50
N LEU A 60 23.57 6.85 -8.22
CA LEU A 60 25.03 6.81 -8.18
C LEU A 60 25.65 7.18 -9.54
N ARG A 61 25.14 6.61 -10.63
CA ARG A 61 25.59 6.98 -11.99
C ARG A 61 25.41 8.45 -12.28
N PHE A 62 24.29 9.04 -11.83
CA PHE A 62 24.07 10.48 -11.95
C PHE A 62 25.07 11.28 -11.10
N MET A 63 25.33 10.88 -9.86
CA MET A 63 26.30 11.56 -9.00
C MET A 63 27.72 11.50 -9.56
N ASP A 64 28.16 10.35 -10.08
CA ASP A 64 29.47 10.21 -10.72
C ASP A 64 29.60 11.16 -11.93
N ALA A 65 28.60 11.15 -12.81
CA ALA A 65 28.51 12.05 -13.95
C ALA A 65 28.47 13.54 -13.56
N LEU A 66 27.71 13.87 -12.51
CA LEU A 66 27.62 15.23 -11.98
C LEU A 66 28.98 15.72 -11.49
N MET A 67 29.72 14.88 -10.77
CA MET A 67 31.04 15.24 -10.25
C MET A 67 32.06 15.44 -11.37
N GLU A 68 32.05 14.59 -12.40
CA GLU A 68 32.88 14.76 -13.60
C GLU A 68 32.54 16.04 -14.38
N ALA A 69 31.25 16.32 -14.56
CA ALA A 69 30.79 17.53 -15.23
C ALA A 69 31.13 18.79 -14.44
N LYS A 70 31.01 18.77 -13.10
CA LYS A 70 31.44 19.88 -12.24
C LYS A 70 32.95 20.11 -12.32
N ALA A 71 33.75 19.05 -12.31
CA ALA A 71 35.21 19.14 -12.42
C ALA A 71 35.67 19.73 -13.76
N SER A 72 34.92 19.47 -14.83
CA SER A 72 35.20 19.96 -16.19
C SER A 72 34.49 21.27 -16.55
N GLY A 73 33.74 21.88 -15.63
CA GLY A 73 32.96 23.09 -15.89
C GLY A 73 31.81 22.89 -16.88
N GLN A 74 31.34 21.65 -17.05
CA GLN A 74 30.26 21.23 -17.97
C GLN A 74 28.92 21.05 -17.25
N TRP A 75 28.75 21.63 -16.07
CA TRP A 75 27.51 21.58 -15.30
C TRP A 75 27.07 22.98 -14.89
N ASP A 76 25.78 23.25 -15.05
CA ASP A 76 25.09 24.41 -14.51
C ASP A 76 23.89 23.95 -13.70
N ASP A 77 23.69 24.54 -12.52
CA ASP A 77 22.63 24.12 -11.60
C ASP A 77 21.21 24.38 -12.16
N HIS A 78 21.04 25.37 -13.05
CA HIS A 78 19.77 25.72 -13.69
C HIS A 78 19.56 25.05 -15.06
N GLN A 79 20.63 24.72 -15.78
CA GLN A 79 20.58 24.15 -17.14
C GLN A 79 20.94 22.66 -17.20
N GLY A 80 21.64 22.14 -16.18
CA GLY A 80 22.15 20.79 -16.09
C GLY A 80 23.46 20.60 -16.86
N PHE A 81 23.62 19.45 -17.51
CA PHE A 81 24.77 19.17 -18.36
C PHE A 81 24.82 20.14 -19.56
N LEU A 82 25.91 20.90 -19.66
CA LEU A 82 26.18 21.85 -20.76
C LEU A 82 26.73 21.14 -22.01
N GLY A 83 27.32 19.97 -21.83
CA GLY A 83 27.82 19.10 -22.90
C GLY A 83 26.85 17.95 -23.24
N SER A 84 27.41 16.87 -23.79
CA SER A 84 26.65 15.63 -24.00
C SER A 84 26.22 15.02 -22.67
N ILE A 85 24.97 14.56 -22.61
CA ILE A 85 24.46 13.84 -21.44
C ILE A 85 25.10 12.44 -21.44
N PRO A 86 25.69 12.00 -20.32
CA PRO A 86 26.26 10.66 -20.24
C PRO A 86 25.23 9.56 -20.48
N ASP A 87 25.70 8.47 -21.10
CA ASP A 87 24.85 7.35 -21.50
C ASP A 87 24.07 6.77 -20.30
N GLY A 88 22.77 6.55 -20.50
CA GLY A 88 21.89 5.98 -19.47
C GLY A 88 21.31 6.98 -18.47
N LEU A 89 21.59 8.28 -18.59
CA LEU A 89 20.99 9.34 -17.75
C LEU A 89 19.85 10.12 -18.41
N ALA A 90 19.64 9.95 -19.72
CA ALA A 90 18.62 10.69 -20.47
C ALA A 90 17.21 10.50 -19.89
N ALA A 91 16.83 9.27 -19.54
CA ALA A 91 15.55 8.96 -18.90
C ALA A 91 15.37 9.61 -17.53
N SER A 92 16.42 9.62 -16.69
CA SER A 92 16.42 10.27 -15.37
C SER A 92 16.35 11.79 -15.44
N LEU A 93 16.69 12.38 -16.59
CA LEU A 93 16.64 13.82 -16.87
C LEU A 93 15.43 14.24 -17.72
N GLY A 94 14.56 13.30 -18.09
CA GLY A 94 13.35 13.59 -18.88
C GLY A 94 13.65 14.02 -20.33
N LYS A 95 14.80 13.62 -20.90
CA LYS A 95 15.23 14.03 -22.25
C LYS A 95 15.05 12.95 -23.34
N GLU A 96 14.28 11.89 -23.08
CA GLU A 96 13.85 10.90 -24.08
C GLU A 96 12.45 11.20 -24.64
N PRO A 97 12.11 10.77 -25.88
CA PRO A 97 10.72 10.75 -26.34
C PRO A 97 9.86 9.86 -25.42
N PRO A 98 8.55 10.11 -25.27
CA PRO A 98 7.71 9.34 -24.36
C PRO A 98 7.66 7.88 -24.80
N LEU A 99 8.41 7.02 -24.11
CA LEU A 99 8.28 5.57 -24.16
C LEU A 99 7.11 5.16 -23.26
N ALA A 100 6.30 4.21 -23.75
CA ALA A 100 5.18 3.62 -23.03
C ALA A 100 5.62 3.12 -21.64
N GLU A 101 4.71 3.28 -20.68
CA GLU A 101 4.94 3.05 -19.26
C GLU A 101 5.60 1.68 -18.98
N PRO A 102 6.62 1.61 -18.11
CA PRO A 102 7.05 0.34 -17.57
C PRO A 102 5.96 -0.17 -16.61
N GLU A 103 5.39 -1.32 -16.94
CA GLU A 103 4.52 -2.07 -16.04
C GLU A 103 5.20 -2.22 -14.67
N GLN A 104 4.48 -1.81 -13.62
CA GLN A 104 4.80 -2.17 -12.25
C GLN A 104 4.95 -3.69 -12.16
N PRO A 105 5.83 -4.24 -11.29
CA PRO A 105 6.02 -5.68 -11.21
C PRO A 105 4.70 -6.35 -10.85
N ALA A 106 4.10 -6.98 -11.87
CA ALA A 106 2.95 -7.84 -11.72
C ALA A 106 3.40 -9.05 -10.89
N THR A 107 2.79 -9.23 -9.74
CA THR A 107 2.57 -10.57 -9.17
C THR A 107 1.99 -11.44 -10.28
N GLU A 108 2.71 -12.51 -10.65
CA GLU A 108 2.31 -13.48 -11.69
C GLU A 108 0.85 -13.90 -11.49
N GLN A 109 -0.05 -13.37 -12.32
CA GLN A 109 -1.40 -13.88 -12.49
C GLN A 109 -1.51 -14.46 -13.90
N THR A 110 -1.94 -15.72 -13.92
CA THR A 110 -2.10 -16.57 -15.09
C THR A 110 -3.05 -15.94 -16.10
N GLU A 111 -2.71 -16.05 -17.38
CA GLU A 111 -3.41 -15.54 -18.55
C GLU A 111 -4.93 -15.76 -18.50
N ALA A 112 -5.67 -14.66 -18.52
CA ALA A 112 -7.01 -14.57 -19.08
C ALA A 112 -7.06 -13.28 -19.92
N GLU A 113 -7.45 -13.42 -21.19
CA GLU A 113 -7.43 -12.40 -22.23
C GLU A 113 -7.97 -11.03 -21.74
N LYS A 114 -7.12 -9.99 -21.79
CA LYS A 114 -7.51 -8.58 -21.69
C LYS A 114 -7.79 -8.03 -23.09
N PRO A 115 -8.88 -7.28 -23.32
CA PRO A 115 -8.96 -6.36 -24.45
C PRO A 115 -8.08 -5.13 -24.16
N GLU A 116 -7.30 -4.69 -25.15
CA GLU A 116 -6.49 -3.47 -25.09
C GLU A 116 -7.36 -2.21 -24.89
N PRO A 117 -6.94 -1.23 -24.08
CA PRO A 117 -7.59 0.07 -24.01
C PRO A 117 -7.16 0.95 -25.19
N GLN A 118 -8.11 1.28 -26.06
CA GLN A 118 -7.94 2.33 -27.08
C GLN A 118 -8.04 3.69 -26.41
N ASP A 119 -6.89 4.33 -26.21
CA ASP A 119 -6.76 5.67 -25.66
C ASP A 119 -7.06 6.69 -26.78
N ASN A 120 -8.29 7.17 -26.84
CA ASN A 120 -8.69 8.23 -27.75
C ASN A 120 -8.89 9.52 -26.93
N PRO A 121 -8.10 10.58 -27.14
CA PRO A 121 -8.21 11.83 -26.39
C PRO A 121 -9.37 12.66 -26.94
N GLU A 122 -10.60 12.24 -26.70
CA GLU A 122 -11.78 13.07 -26.92
C GLU A 122 -12.29 13.62 -25.59
N SER A 123 -12.64 14.91 -25.63
CA SER A 123 -13.02 15.77 -24.50
C SER A 123 -13.96 15.08 -23.50
N VAL A 124 -13.44 14.75 -22.32
CA VAL A 124 -14.24 14.23 -21.22
C VAL A 124 -14.98 15.41 -20.59
N ALA A 125 -16.24 15.60 -20.96
CA ALA A 125 -17.18 16.36 -20.14
C ALA A 125 -17.10 15.80 -18.70
N PRO A 126 -17.19 16.64 -17.63
CA PRO A 126 -17.03 16.15 -16.27
C PRO A 126 -18.03 15.01 -16.04
N ALA A 127 -17.51 13.79 -15.85
CA ALA A 127 -18.34 12.62 -15.64
C ALA A 127 -19.21 12.88 -14.41
N LEU A 128 -20.53 12.86 -14.58
CA LEU A 128 -21.47 12.96 -13.47
C LEU A 128 -21.17 11.81 -12.49
N ILE A 129 -20.69 12.15 -11.30
CA ILE A 129 -20.41 11.17 -10.24
C ILE A 129 -21.76 10.63 -9.80
N THR A 130 -22.11 9.45 -10.31
CA THR A 130 -23.34 8.76 -9.94
C THR A 130 -23.23 8.18 -8.53
N GLU A 131 -24.34 8.24 -7.79
CA GLU A 131 -24.52 7.60 -6.48
C GLU A 131 -25.25 6.27 -6.60
N HIS A 132 -25.54 5.80 -7.82
CA HIS A 132 -26.20 4.52 -8.05
C HIS A 132 -25.25 3.35 -7.94
N ARG A 133 -25.73 2.25 -7.35
CA ARG A 133 -24.98 1.01 -7.17
C ARG A 133 -24.56 0.48 -8.54
N SER A 134 -23.34 -0.03 -8.63
CA SER A 134 -22.89 -0.75 -9.83
C SER A 134 -23.84 -1.90 -10.16
N GLU A 135 -24.31 -1.97 -11.41
CA GLU A 135 -25.24 -3.00 -11.90
C GLU A 135 -24.67 -4.41 -11.81
N VAL A 136 -23.34 -4.55 -11.81
CA VAL A 136 -22.64 -5.84 -11.70
C VAL A 136 -22.38 -6.27 -10.25
N VAL A 137 -22.88 -5.49 -9.27
CA VAL A 137 -22.81 -5.77 -7.84
C VAL A 137 -24.23 -5.81 -7.27
N PRO A 138 -24.97 -6.92 -7.45
CA PRO A 138 -26.28 -7.07 -6.84
C PRO A 138 -26.15 -7.14 -5.31
N GLU A 139 -27.17 -6.69 -4.58
CA GLU A 139 -27.16 -6.80 -3.12
C GLU A 139 -27.20 -8.26 -2.65
N GLU A 140 -26.39 -8.60 -1.64
CA GLU A 140 -26.33 -9.92 -1.01
C GLU A 140 -26.92 -9.92 0.41
N PRO A 141 -27.29 -11.08 0.98
CA PRO A 141 -27.77 -11.17 2.35
C PRO A 141 -26.75 -10.64 3.37
N ALA A 142 -27.25 -10.01 4.45
CA ALA A 142 -26.39 -9.48 5.51
C ALA A 142 -25.65 -10.61 6.24
N LEU A 143 -24.39 -10.36 6.59
CA LEU A 143 -23.60 -11.30 7.37
C LEU A 143 -23.86 -11.12 8.88
N GLN A 144 -23.64 -12.17 9.66
CA GLN A 144 -23.77 -12.13 11.11
C GLN A 144 -22.39 -12.24 11.76
N PRO A 145 -21.88 -11.18 12.41
CA PRO A 145 -20.60 -11.25 13.09
C PRO A 145 -20.70 -12.02 14.41
N PRO A 146 -19.60 -12.66 14.86
CA PRO A 146 -19.57 -13.37 16.15
C PRO A 146 -19.62 -12.43 17.37
N PHE A 147 -19.34 -11.14 17.18
CA PHE A 147 -19.43 -10.09 18.19
C PHE A 147 -19.51 -8.72 17.51
N TRP A 148 -19.91 -7.69 18.26
CA TRP A 148 -19.90 -6.30 17.82
C TRP A 148 -18.78 -5.50 18.50
N GLY A 149 -18.27 -4.49 17.80
CA GLY A 149 -17.16 -3.65 18.25
C GLY A 149 -15.80 -4.29 17.99
N SER A 150 -14.76 -3.82 18.68
CA SER A 150 -13.37 -4.22 18.45
C SER A 150 -12.79 -5.09 19.56
N ARG A 151 -11.95 -6.05 19.17
CA ARG A 151 -11.13 -6.88 20.05
C ARG A 151 -9.67 -6.73 19.69
N VAL A 152 -8.81 -7.00 20.69
CA VAL A 152 -7.36 -7.05 20.52
C VAL A 152 -6.90 -8.49 20.60
N LEU A 153 -5.95 -8.84 19.74
CA LEU A 153 -5.11 -10.04 19.87
C LEU A 153 -3.69 -9.58 20.19
N ASP A 154 -3.14 -10.10 21.27
CA ASP A 154 -1.77 -9.83 21.66
C ASP A 154 -0.76 -10.88 21.12
N SER A 155 0.54 -10.68 21.36
CA SER A 155 1.57 -11.63 20.92
C SER A 155 1.43 -13.02 21.54
N ALA A 156 0.77 -13.18 22.69
CA ALA A 156 0.55 -14.49 23.27
C ALA A 156 -0.59 -15.24 22.55
N GLN A 157 -1.48 -14.51 21.87
CA GLN A 157 -2.59 -15.07 21.10
C GLN A 157 -2.29 -15.21 19.60
N ILE A 158 -1.18 -14.64 19.12
CA ILE A 158 -0.76 -14.68 17.72
C ILE A 158 0.40 -15.65 17.60
N ASP A 159 0.17 -16.81 16.97
CA ASP A 159 1.24 -17.72 16.62
C ASP A 159 2.03 -17.17 15.43
N LEU A 160 3.26 -16.70 15.69
CA LEU A 160 4.12 -16.13 14.68
C LEU A 160 4.49 -17.16 13.58
N ALA A 161 4.50 -18.46 13.88
CA ALA A 161 4.73 -19.48 12.87
C ALA A 161 3.56 -19.58 11.87
N GLU A 162 2.32 -19.38 12.32
CA GLU A 162 1.17 -19.26 11.42
C GLU A 162 1.27 -18.00 10.57
N VAL A 163 1.71 -16.86 11.13
CA VAL A 163 1.93 -15.63 10.37
C VAL A 163 3.00 -15.82 9.30
N PHE A 164 4.09 -16.53 9.59
CA PHE A 164 5.13 -16.88 8.62
C PHE A 164 4.58 -17.68 7.43
N ALA A 165 3.53 -18.49 7.62
CA ALA A 165 2.90 -19.24 6.55
C ALA A 165 2.13 -18.35 5.56
N TYR A 166 1.81 -17.10 5.93
CA TYR A 166 1.19 -16.10 5.05
C TYR A 166 2.19 -15.17 4.36
N LEU A 167 3.50 -15.37 4.57
CA LEU A 167 4.55 -14.50 4.02
C LEU A 167 4.64 -14.62 2.49
N ASP A 168 4.47 -13.50 1.79
CA ASP A 168 4.79 -13.40 0.37
C ASP A 168 6.30 -13.35 0.15
N ARG A 169 6.87 -14.52 -0.13
CA ARG A 169 8.31 -14.67 -0.37
C ARG A 169 8.77 -13.95 -1.64
N SER A 170 7.92 -13.84 -2.65
CA SER A 170 8.26 -13.15 -3.90
C SER A 170 8.41 -11.65 -3.64
N ALA A 171 7.46 -11.06 -2.90
CA ALA A 171 7.52 -9.65 -2.49
C ALA A 171 8.71 -9.37 -1.56
N LEU A 172 9.00 -10.27 -0.61
CA LEU A 172 10.16 -10.15 0.25
C LEU A 172 11.48 -10.20 -0.54
N PHE A 173 11.70 -11.26 -1.33
CA PHE A 173 12.97 -11.50 -1.99
C PHE A 173 13.25 -10.48 -3.09
N ALA A 174 12.31 -10.27 -4.00
CA ALA A 174 12.52 -9.36 -5.13
C ALA A 174 12.31 -7.88 -4.74
N GLY A 175 11.30 -7.62 -3.91
CA GLY A 175 10.85 -6.27 -3.56
C GLY A 175 11.66 -5.63 -2.44
N GLN A 176 11.81 -6.32 -1.30
CA GLN A 176 12.53 -5.78 -0.15
C GLN A 176 14.03 -6.06 -0.21
N TRP A 177 14.41 -7.32 -0.47
CA TRP A 177 15.81 -7.77 -0.39
C TRP A 177 16.57 -7.68 -1.72
N GLN A 178 15.92 -7.23 -2.79
CA GLN A 178 16.51 -7.01 -4.11
C GLN A 178 17.14 -8.26 -4.78
N PHE A 179 16.77 -9.47 -4.35
CA PHE A 179 17.06 -10.71 -5.08
C PHE A 179 16.13 -10.80 -6.30
N ARG A 180 16.34 -9.94 -7.29
CA ARG A 180 15.54 -9.90 -8.52
C ARG A 180 16.09 -10.88 -9.55
N LYS A 181 15.20 -11.43 -10.37
CA LYS A 181 15.57 -12.22 -11.54
C LYS A 181 16.34 -11.33 -12.53
N ALA A 182 17.54 -11.74 -12.90
CA ALA A 182 18.34 -11.01 -13.88
C ALA A 182 17.78 -11.17 -15.30
N GLN A 183 18.05 -10.18 -16.17
CA GLN A 183 17.63 -10.23 -17.56
C GLN A 183 18.30 -11.42 -18.28
N GLY A 184 17.49 -12.28 -18.93
CA GLY A 184 17.97 -13.49 -19.59
C GLY A 184 18.22 -14.69 -18.67
N GLN A 185 18.07 -14.53 -17.35
CA GLN A 185 18.15 -15.66 -16.42
C GLN A 185 16.96 -16.60 -16.59
N SER A 186 17.19 -17.91 -16.58
CA SER A 186 16.08 -18.86 -16.60
C SER A 186 15.31 -18.85 -15.27
N ARG A 187 14.07 -19.34 -15.26
CA ARG A 187 13.30 -19.48 -14.01
C ARG A 187 13.97 -20.47 -13.04
N ALA A 188 14.50 -21.57 -13.56
CA ALA A 188 15.18 -22.59 -12.76
C ALA A 188 16.46 -22.04 -12.09
N ASP A 189 17.26 -21.25 -12.80
CA ASP A 189 18.48 -20.66 -12.23
C ASP A 189 18.14 -19.60 -11.17
N TYR A 190 17.05 -18.86 -11.36
CA TYR A 190 16.57 -17.89 -10.38
C TYR A 190 16.05 -18.59 -9.12
N GLU A 191 15.26 -19.65 -9.25
CA GLU A 191 14.79 -20.46 -8.13
C GLU A 191 15.95 -21.12 -7.37
N ALA A 192 16.98 -21.61 -8.08
CA ALA A 192 18.19 -22.14 -7.47
C ALA A 192 18.96 -21.07 -6.68
N LEU A 193 19.10 -19.86 -7.22
CA LEU A 193 19.72 -18.72 -6.52
C LEU A 193 18.95 -18.34 -5.25
N LEU A 194 17.62 -18.32 -5.31
CA LEU A 194 16.79 -18.06 -4.12
C LEU A 194 16.97 -19.15 -3.06
N ALA A 195 16.96 -20.42 -3.47
CA ALA A 195 17.15 -21.54 -2.55
C ALA A 195 18.55 -21.53 -1.90
N GLU A 196 19.59 -21.15 -2.64
CA GLU A 196 20.97 -21.09 -2.14
C GLU A 196 21.22 -19.87 -1.25
N LYS A 197 20.68 -18.70 -1.60
CA LYS A 197 21.06 -17.42 -0.98
C LYS A 197 19.97 -16.78 -0.13
N ALA A 198 18.74 -16.71 -0.63
CA ALA A 198 17.66 -15.97 0.03
C ALA A 198 17.00 -16.81 1.14
N GLU A 199 16.73 -18.09 0.88
CA GLU A 199 16.03 -18.97 1.81
C GLU A 199 16.81 -19.18 3.14
N PRO A 200 18.15 -19.39 3.15
CA PRO A 200 18.88 -19.50 4.41
C PRO A 200 18.85 -18.22 5.24
N VAL A 201 18.87 -17.05 4.59
CA VAL A 201 18.75 -15.74 5.25
C VAL A 201 17.37 -15.59 5.88
N LEU A 202 16.31 -15.98 5.18
CA LEU A 202 14.94 -16.01 5.72
C LEU A 202 14.83 -16.92 6.94
N GLN A 203 15.33 -18.15 6.84
CA GLN A 203 15.28 -19.10 7.95
C GLN A 203 16.05 -18.58 9.17
N HIS A 204 17.24 -18.00 8.95
CA HIS A 204 18.02 -17.37 10.01
C HIS A 204 17.22 -16.27 10.72
N TRP A 205 16.64 -15.33 9.96
CA TRP A 205 15.90 -14.21 10.55
C TRP A 205 14.60 -14.64 11.21
N GLN A 206 13.87 -15.61 10.67
CA GLN A 206 12.68 -16.18 11.32
C GLN A 206 13.02 -16.82 12.66
N GLN A 207 14.08 -17.63 12.70
CA GLN A 207 14.56 -18.26 13.95
C GLN A 207 15.00 -17.19 14.95
N ARG A 208 15.73 -16.18 14.51
CA ARG A 208 16.18 -15.08 15.35
C ARG A 208 15.02 -14.28 15.93
N CYS A 209 13.99 -13.97 15.12
CA CYS A 209 12.79 -13.30 15.59
C CYS A 209 12.08 -14.08 16.69
N LEU A 210 11.98 -15.41 16.55
CA LEU A 210 11.39 -16.29 17.56
C LEU A 210 12.24 -16.38 18.83
N ALA A 211 13.57 -16.57 18.69
CA ALA A 211 14.47 -16.79 19.82
C ALA A 211 14.70 -15.52 20.65
N GLU A 212 14.86 -14.37 20.00
CA GLU A 212 15.16 -13.10 20.65
C GLU A 212 13.91 -12.25 20.93
N GLY A 213 12.73 -12.69 20.47
CA GLY A 213 11.47 -11.96 20.63
C GLY A 213 11.49 -10.60 19.96
N LEU A 214 12.05 -10.50 18.74
CA LEU A 214 12.27 -9.23 18.02
C LEU A 214 10.98 -8.59 17.49
N LEU A 215 9.90 -9.37 17.42
CA LEU A 215 8.61 -8.95 16.92
C LEU A 215 7.58 -9.06 18.05
N THR A 216 6.73 -8.07 18.18
CA THR A 216 5.63 -8.06 19.16
C THR A 216 4.32 -7.83 18.43
N PRO A 217 3.87 -8.77 17.58
CA PRO A 217 2.68 -8.58 16.77
C PRO A 217 1.46 -8.27 17.63
N ARG A 218 0.62 -7.37 17.16
CA ARG A 218 -0.66 -6.99 17.75
C ARG A 218 -1.69 -6.72 16.66
N VAL A 219 -2.94 -7.08 16.94
CA VAL A 219 -4.07 -6.86 16.03
C VAL A 219 -5.21 -6.21 16.80
N ALA A 220 -5.78 -5.14 16.26
CA ALA A 220 -7.10 -4.64 16.62
C ALA A 220 -8.02 -4.89 15.43
N TYR A 221 -9.05 -5.70 15.62
CA TYR A 221 -10.04 -5.98 14.57
C TYR A 221 -11.45 -5.99 15.16
N GLY A 222 -12.45 -5.78 14.33
CA GLY A 222 -13.81 -5.70 14.82
C GLY A 222 -14.87 -5.61 13.75
N TYR A 223 -16.12 -5.65 14.19
CA TYR A 223 -17.30 -5.68 13.34
C TYR A 223 -18.25 -4.56 13.75
N TYR A 224 -18.67 -3.75 12.78
CA TYR A 224 -19.48 -2.56 13.03
C TYR A 224 -20.75 -2.60 12.19
N PRO A 225 -21.92 -2.26 12.73
CA PRO A 225 -23.12 -2.15 11.93
C PRO A 225 -22.93 -1.05 10.89
N CYS A 226 -23.27 -1.32 9.64
CA CYS A 226 -23.09 -0.36 8.55
C CYS A 226 -24.22 -0.44 7.51
N GLY A 227 -24.12 0.44 6.52
CA GLY A 227 -24.83 0.30 5.26
C GLY A 227 -24.44 1.38 4.26
N ARG A 228 -24.78 1.15 3.01
CA ARG A 228 -24.50 2.04 1.89
C ARG A 228 -25.47 3.24 1.87
N LEU A 229 -24.91 4.42 1.66
CA LEU A 229 -25.63 5.64 1.32
C LEU A 229 -24.93 6.31 0.14
N GLY A 230 -25.44 6.10 -1.08
CA GLY A 230 -24.78 6.55 -2.30
C GLY A 230 -23.39 5.91 -2.47
N ASN A 231 -22.34 6.72 -2.43
CA ASN A 231 -20.95 6.25 -2.52
C ASN A 231 -20.26 6.16 -1.14
N ALA A 232 -21.03 6.31 -0.04
CA ALA A 232 -20.51 6.24 1.31
C ALA A 232 -20.88 4.91 2.00
N VAL A 233 -20.00 4.45 2.88
CA VAL A 233 -20.33 3.43 3.89
C VAL A 233 -20.58 4.15 5.21
N VAL A 234 -21.83 4.17 5.66
CA VAL A 234 -22.23 4.76 6.94
C VAL A 234 -22.05 3.72 8.03
N VAL A 235 -21.43 4.11 9.15
CA VAL A 235 -21.08 3.23 10.26
C VAL A 235 -21.80 3.68 11.52
N PHE A 236 -22.30 2.70 12.28
CA PHE A 236 -23.10 2.92 13.48
C PHE A 236 -22.39 2.36 14.72
N ASP A 237 -22.82 2.83 15.89
CA ASP A 237 -22.26 2.42 17.16
C ASP A 237 -22.63 0.93 17.41
N PRO A 238 -21.64 0.06 17.66
CA PRO A 238 -21.89 -1.37 17.92
C PRO A 238 -22.70 -1.63 19.19
N THR A 239 -22.70 -0.71 20.15
CA THR A 239 -23.48 -0.77 21.40
C THR A 239 -24.85 -0.11 21.25
N ASN A 240 -25.00 0.81 20.30
CA ASN A 240 -26.26 1.47 19.96
C ASN A 240 -26.41 1.66 18.44
N PRO A 241 -26.90 0.64 17.70
CA PRO A 241 -26.98 0.69 16.23
C PRO A 241 -27.90 1.77 15.65
N SER A 242 -28.62 2.52 16.49
CA SER A 242 -29.39 3.70 16.08
C SER A 242 -28.58 5.00 16.05
N GLN A 243 -27.38 5.00 16.63
CA GLN A 243 -26.44 6.11 16.64
C GLN A 243 -25.40 5.93 15.53
N ARG A 244 -25.22 6.95 14.68
CA ARG A 244 -24.14 6.98 13.69
C ARG A 244 -22.81 7.32 14.36
N LEU A 245 -21.75 6.57 14.04
CA LEU A 245 -20.37 6.95 14.37
C LEU A 245 -19.81 7.92 13.32
N GLY A 246 -20.11 7.69 12.05
CA GLY A 246 -19.62 8.47 10.93
C GLY A 246 -19.84 7.77 9.60
N GLN A 247 -19.04 8.11 8.60
CA GLN A 247 -19.05 7.44 7.30
C GLN A 247 -17.66 7.51 6.64
N PHE A 248 -17.43 6.65 5.66
CA PHE A 248 -16.32 6.77 4.71
C PHE A 248 -16.88 7.13 3.35
N ASP A 249 -16.44 8.25 2.79
CA ASP A 249 -16.80 8.68 1.43
C ASP A 249 -15.80 8.09 0.43
N LEU A 250 -16.28 7.20 -0.45
CA LEU A 250 -15.41 6.35 -1.26
C LEU A 250 -15.58 6.68 -2.75
N PRO A 251 -14.49 6.79 -3.52
CA PRO A 251 -14.59 7.15 -4.92
C PRO A 251 -15.21 6.00 -5.74
N ARG A 252 -15.82 6.37 -6.87
CA ARG A 252 -16.41 5.45 -7.84
C ARG A 252 -15.60 5.45 -9.12
N GLN A 253 -15.36 4.27 -9.70
CA GLN A 253 -14.73 4.15 -11.02
C GLN A 253 -15.47 4.98 -12.06
N ARG A 254 -14.73 5.81 -12.80
CA ARG A 254 -15.28 6.66 -13.86
C ARG A 254 -15.85 5.88 -15.05
N SER A 255 -15.36 4.66 -15.30
CA SER A 255 -15.73 3.83 -16.43
C SER A 255 -15.79 2.34 -16.07
N GLY A 256 -16.07 1.49 -17.07
CA GLY A 256 -16.16 0.05 -16.90
C GLY A 256 -17.29 -0.36 -15.96
N ASN A 257 -16.97 -1.19 -14.97
CA ASN A 257 -17.94 -1.68 -14.01
C ASN A 257 -18.43 -0.61 -13.01
N ARG A 258 -17.85 0.60 -13.03
CA ARG A 258 -18.22 1.70 -12.12
C ARG A 258 -18.18 1.28 -10.65
N TYR A 259 -17.22 0.46 -10.21
CA TYR A 259 -17.17 -0.01 -8.82
C TYR A 259 -16.99 1.15 -7.83
N CYS A 260 -17.61 1.01 -6.65
CA CYS A 260 -17.32 1.77 -5.45
C CYS A 260 -17.30 0.77 -4.29
N ILE A 261 -16.41 0.93 -3.30
CA ILE A 261 -16.35 0.01 -2.14
C ILE A 261 -17.71 -0.03 -1.42
N ALA A 262 -18.44 1.09 -1.38
CA ALA A 262 -19.77 1.16 -0.78
C ALA A 262 -20.79 0.20 -1.44
N ASP A 263 -20.62 -0.11 -2.73
CA ASP A 263 -21.50 -1.04 -3.45
C ASP A 263 -21.37 -2.48 -2.97
N PHE A 264 -20.36 -2.82 -2.17
CA PHE A 264 -20.23 -4.16 -1.60
C PHE A 264 -21.02 -4.36 -0.30
N TYR A 265 -21.73 -3.32 0.17
CA TYR A 265 -22.59 -3.38 1.35
C TYR A 265 -24.05 -3.15 0.97
N ARG A 266 -24.97 -3.67 1.78
CA ARG A 266 -26.42 -3.45 1.61
C ARG A 266 -26.80 -1.98 1.78
N ASP A 267 -27.84 -1.55 1.08
CA ASP A 267 -28.36 -0.19 1.24
C ASP A 267 -28.95 0.01 2.63
N LEU A 268 -28.76 1.19 3.22
CA LEU A 268 -29.42 1.54 4.47
C LEU A 268 -30.94 1.46 4.31
N SER A 269 -31.61 1.01 5.36
CA SER A 269 -33.07 1.07 5.42
C SER A 269 -33.51 2.30 6.20
N THR A 270 -34.74 2.75 5.93
CA THR A 270 -35.36 3.83 6.68
C THR A 270 -36.37 3.23 7.65
N GLY A 271 -36.20 3.50 8.96
CA GLY A 271 -37.13 3.10 10.00
C GLY A 271 -38.43 3.91 9.95
N ALA A 272 -39.45 3.47 10.70
CA ALA A 272 -40.77 4.10 10.71
C ALA A 272 -40.76 5.60 11.11
N GLY A 273 -39.74 6.05 11.84
CA GLY A 273 -39.53 7.44 12.24
C GLY A 273 -38.62 8.24 11.31
N GLY A 274 -38.25 7.71 10.14
CA GLY A 274 -37.36 8.36 9.18
C GLY A 274 -35.86 8.22 9.48
N GLN A 275 -35.49 7.54 10.57
CA GLN A 275 -34.09 7.30 10.90
C GLN A 275 -33.46 6.24 9.99
N LEU A 276 -32.20 6.44 9.61
CA LEU A 276 -31.42 5.44 8.90
C LEU A 276 -31.05 4.29 9.84
N LEU A 277 -31.20 3.06 9.36
CA LEU A 277 -30.88 1.84 10.09
C LEU A 277 -29.81 1.05 9.33
N ALA A 278 -28.80 0.59 10.06
CA ALA A 278 -27.79 -0.33 9.57
C ALA A 278 -28.45 -1.62 9.05
N THR A 279 -27.96 -2.12 7.92
CA THR A 279 -28.48 -3.30 7.24
C THR A 279 -27.39 -4.32 6.92
N ASP A 280 -26.13 -4.01 7.23
CA ASP A 280 -24.97 -4.83 6.95
C ASP A 280 -23.90 -4.71 8.05
N VAL A 281 -22.77 -5.39 7.86
CA VAL A 281 -21.61 -5.36 8.75
C VAL A 281 -20.35 -4.90 8.00
N LEU A 282 -19.61 -4.00 8.62
CA LEU A 282 -18.28 -3.56 8.21
C LEU A 282 -17.23 -4.14 9.17
N PRO A 283 -16.51 -5.20 8.76
CA PRO A 283 -15.28 -5.58 9.43
C PRO A 283 -14.16 -4.58 9.12
N MET A 284 -13.37 -4.28 10.14
CA MET A 284 -12.16 -3.46 10.02
C MET A 284 -11.01 -4.13 10.75
N GLN A 285 -9.79 -3.87 10.29
CA GLN A 285 -8.57 -4.32 10.97
C GLN A 285 -7.49 -3.23 10.99
N ALA A 286 -6.66 -3.31 12.02
CA ALA A 286 -5.42 -2.60 12.18
C ALA A 286 -4.41 -3.56 12.81
N VAL A 287 -3.25 -3.73 12.17
CA VAL A 287 -2.23 -4.69 12.59
C VAL A 287 -0.87 -4.02 12.67
N THR A 288 -0.01 -4.49 13.56
CA THR A 288 1.37 -4.01 13.69
C THR A 288 2.30 -5.14 14.11
N MET A 289 3.55 -5.11 13.66
CA MET A 289 4.64 -5.93 14.22
C MET A 289 5.17 -5.38 15.57
N GLY A 290 4.69 -4.22 15.98
CA GLY A 290 5.00 -3.55 17.24
C GLY A 290 6.30 -2.76 17.23
N GLU A 291 6.44 -1.85 18.18
CA GLU A 291 7.54 -0.87 18.27
C GLU A 291 8.92 -1.52 18.36
N ARG A 292 9.00 -2.71 18.97
CA ARG A 292 10.26 -3.47 19.09
C ARG A 292 10.91 -3.77 17.74
N ALA A 293 10.12 -3.99 16.69
CA ALA A 293 10.65 -4.19 15.35
C ALA A 293 11.34 -2.89 14.86
N THR A 294 10.66 -1.75 15.00
CA THR A 294 11.22 -0.45 14.61
C THR A 294 12.49 -0.12 15.40
N ASP A 295 12.49 -0.32 16.71
CA ASP A 295 13.65 -0.04 17.56
C ASP A 295 14.84 -0.92 17.22
N PHE A 296 14.62 -2.21 17.00
CA PHE A 296 15.68 -3.13 16.61
C PHE A 296 16.25 -2.80 15.22
N ALA A 297 15.40 -2.45 14.25
CA ALA A 297 15.85 -1.98 12.94
C ALA A 297 16.69 -0.70 13.06
N ARG A 298 16.23 0.29 13.86
CA ARG A 298 17.00 1.51 14.15
C ARG A 298 18.34 1.20 14.80
N GLN A 299 18.40 0.21 15.70
CA GLN A 299 19.64 -0.20 16.35
C GLN A 299 20.62 -0.79 15.33
N LEU A 300 20.18 -1.73 14.47
CA LEU A 300 21.01 -2.28 13.40
C LEU A 300 21.56 -1.18 12.49
N PHE A 301 20.74 -0.19 12.15
CA PHE A 301 21.18 0.95 11.35
C PHE A 301 22.23 1.81 12.07
N LYS A 302 22.00 2.12 13.35
CA LYS A 302 22.95 2.91 14.19
C LYS A 302 24.29 2.21 14.40
N ASP A 303 24.29 0.88 14.42
CA ASP A 303 25.49 0.07 14.63
C ASP A 303 26.21 -0.28 13.31
N ASP A 304 25.86 0.38 12.20
CA ASP A 304 26.42 0.15 10.86
C ASP A 304 26.17 -1.29 10.31
N HIS A 305 25.20 -2.02 10.85
CA HIS A 305 24.81 -3.35 10.38
C HIS A 305 23.80 -3.25 9.22
N TYR A 306 24.16 -2.57 8.13
CA TYR A 306 23.24 -2.22 7.04
C TYR A 306 22.60 -3.41 6.32
N THR A 307 23.33 -4.50 6.13
CA THR A 307 22.80 -5.73 5.51
C THR A 307 21.74 -6.38 6.39
N ASP A 308 22.03 -6.47 7.69
CA ASP A 308 21.08 -7.01 8.66
C ASP A 308 19.85 -6.11 8.79
N TYR A 309 20.05 -4.79 8.80
CA TYR A 309 18.97 -3.81 8.77
C TYR A 309 18.06 -4.03 7.55
N LEU A 310 18.63 -4.12 6.34
CA LEU A 310 17.86 -4.35 5.11
C LEU A 310 17.03 -5.63 5.23
N TYR A 311 17.64 -6.72 5.68
CA TYR A 311 16.95 -8.00 5.77
C TYR A 311 15.86 -8.01 6.83
N PHE A 312 16.18 -7.54 8.04
CA PHE A 312 15.24 -7.49 9.15
C PHE A 312 14.09 -6.53 8.90
N HIS A 313 14.38 -5.29 8.48
CA HIS A 313 13.34 -4.29 8.18
C HIS A 313 12.42 -4.80 7.07
N GLY A 314 12.98 -5.31 5.97
CA GLY A 314 12.21 -5.88 4.87
C GLY A 314 11.32 -7.05 5.31
N LEU A 315 11.84 -7.94 6.17
CA LEU A 315 11.06 -9.03 6.75
C LEU A 315 9.92 -8.49 7.61
N ALA A 316 10.20 -7.57 8.54
CA ALA A 316 9.19 -7.02 9.45
C ALA A 316 8.06 -6.29 8.69
N VAL A 317 8.37 -5.56 7.62
CA VAL A 317 7.37 -4.95 6.72
C VAL A 317 6.49 -6.02 6.07
N GLN A 318 7.09 -7.07 5.49
CA GLN A 318 6.32 -8.14 4.85
C GLN A 318 5.51 -8.98 5.85
N LEU A 319 5.98 -9.09 7.10
CA LEU A 319 5.23 -9.75 8.15
C LEU A 319 4.02 -8.94 8.63
N ALA A 320 4.06 -7.61 8.56
CA ALA A 320 2.88 -6.78 8.78
C ALA A 320 1.78 -7.11 7.76
N GLU A 321 2.13 -7.27 6.48
CA GLU A 321 1.21 -7.72 5.43
C GLU A 321 0.73 -9.17 5.65
N ALA A 322 1.62 -10.07 6.05
CA ALA A 322 1.27 -11.44 6.38
C ALA A 322 0.29 -11.51 7.56
N LEU A 323 0.48 -10.69 8.60
CA LEU A 323 -0.43 -10.58 9.74
C LEU A 323 -1.79 -10.01 9.32
N ALA A 324 -1.80 -9.07 8.38
CA ALA A 324 -3.03 -8.52 7.82
C ALA A 324 -3.82 -9.59 7.04
N GLU A 325 -3.15 -10.46 6.28
CA GLU A 325 -3.80 -11.57 5.58
C GLU A 325 -4.24 -12.68 6.55
N TRP A 326 -3.43 -13.01 7.57
CA TRP A 326 -3.83 -13.95 8.63
C TRP A 326 -5.08 -13.47 9.37
N THR A 327 -5.13 -12.16 9.69
CA THR A 327 -6.30 -11.52 10.31
C THR A 327 -7.50 -11.49 9.36
N HIS A 328 -7.28 -11.21 8.07
CA HIS A 328 -8.33 -11.25 7.06
C HIS A 328 -8.92 -12.66 6.88
N ALA A 329 -8.09 -13.70 6.85
CA ALA A 329 -8.53 -15.10 6.83
C ALA A 329 -9.33 -15.47 8.09
N ARG A 330 -8.95 -14.93 9.25
CA ARG A 330 -9.74 -15.06 10.48
C ARG A 330 -11.12 -14.40 10.33
N ILE A 331 -11.18 -13.17 9.81
CA ILE A 331 -12.42 -12.43 9.59
C ILE A 331 -13.36 -13.20 8.63
N ARG A 332 -12.84 -13.73 7.52
CA ARG A 332 -13.61 -14.54 6.56
C ARG A 332 -14.19 -15.79 7.20
N ARG A 333 -13.39 -16.52 7.98
CA ARG A 333 -13.83 -17.70 8.76
C ARG A 333 -14.93 -17.33 9.76
N GLU A 334 -14.71 -16.27 10.54
CA GLU A 334 -15.65 -15.79 11.56
C GLU A 334 -17.00 -15.34 10.96
N LEU A 335 -17.02 -14.91 9.69
CA LEU A 335 -18.24 -14.51 8.98
C LEU A 335 -18.85 -15.59 8.09
N GLY A 336 -18.48 -16.85 8.32
CA GLY A 336 -19.15 -18.01 7.73
C GLY A 336 -18.53 -18.55 6.45
N PHE A 337 -17.38 -18.02 6.01
CA PHE A 337 -16.69 -18.44 4.79
C PHE A 337 -15.51 -19.38 5.05
N ALA A 338 -15.50 -20.05 6.19
CA ALA A 338 -14.41 -20.98 6.54
C ALA A 338 -14.25 -22.14 5.55
N ALA A 339 -15.35 -22.60 4.95
CA ALA A 339 -15.32 -23.66 3.93
C ALA A 339 -14.75 -23.20 2.58
N ASP A 340 -14.71 -21.88 2.34
CA ASP A 340 -14.22 -21.27 1.10
C ASP A 340 -12.75 -20.84 1.21
N GLU A 341 -12.08 -21.10 2.34
CA GLU A 341 -10.69 -20.71 2.55
C GLU A 341 -9.73 -21.54 1.66
N PRO A 342 -8.83 -20.88 0.90
CA PRO A 342 -7.83 -21.58 0.12
C PRO A 342 -6.84 -22.34 1.02
N THR A 343 -6.46 -23.55 0.61
CA THR A 343 -5.44 -24.34 1.32
C THR A 343 -4.02 -23.96 0.93
N ALA A 344 -3.81 -23.47 -0.30
CA ALA A 344 -2.50 -23.12 -0.81
C ALA A 344 -2.26 -21.60 -0.72
N LEU A 345 -1.10 -21.21 -0.17
CA LEU A 345 -0.70 -19.80 -0.05
C LEU A 345 -0.76 -19.06 -1.40
N ARG A 346 -0.39 -19.71 -2.51
CA ARG A 346 -0.46 -19.11 -3.84
C ARG A 346 -1.86 -18.60 -4.20
N ASP A 347 -2.90 -19.31 -3.75
CA ASP A 347 -4.28 -18.97 -4.04
C ASP A 347 -4.75 -17.84 -3.12
N VAL A 348 -4.24 -17.78 -1.88
CA VAL A 348 -4.41 -16.63 -0.98
C VAL A 348 -3.75 -15.37 -1.58
N LEU A 349 -2.50 -15.45 -2.03
CA LEU A 349 -1.77 -14.32 -2.63
C LEU A 349 -2.42 -13.87 -3.95
N ALA A 350 -2.99 -14.79 -4.72
CA ALA A 350 -3.78 -14.49 -5.92
C ALA A 350 -5.21 -14.02 -5.62
N GLN A 351 -5.56 -13.80 -4.35
CA GLN A 351 -6.90 -13.39 -3.89
C GLN A 351 -8.04 -14.30 -4.37
N ARG A 352 -7.78 -15.61 -4.49
CA ARG A 352 -8.78 -16.62 -4.86
C ARG A 352 -9.61 -17.05 -3.66
N TYR A 353 -10.10 -16.07 -2.91
CA TYR A 353 -11.02 -16.21 -1.80
C TYR A 353 -12.17 -15.22 -1.97
N ARG A 354 -13.23 -15.40 -1.18
CA ARG A 354 -14.35 -14.46 -1.18
C ARG A 354 -13.97 -13.17 -0.45
N GLY A 355 -14.29 -12.03 -1.06
CA GLY A 355 -14.12 -10.72 -0.45
C GLY A 355 -12.78 -10.03 -0.78
N SER A 356 -12.59 -8.84 -0.23
CA SER A 356 -11.35 -8.05 -0.38
C SER A 356 -11.14 -7.12 0.82
N ARG A 357 -9.88 -6.78 1.09
CA ARG A 357 -9.49 -5.82 2.13
C ARG A 357 -8.96 -4.53 1.49
N TYR A 358 -9.50 -3.37 1.83
CA TYR A 358 -9.15 -2.09 1.23
C TYR A 358 -8.43 -1.22 2.25
N SER A 359 -7.21 -0.83 1.94
CA SER A 359 -6.38 0.03 2.78
C SER A 359 -6.36 1.44 2.23
N PHE A 360 -6.54 2.43 3.11
CA PHE A 360 -6.51 3.82 2.68
C PHE A 360 -5.13 4.20 2.10
N GLY A 361 -5.15 5.03 1.05
CA GLY A 361 -3.98 5.35 0.23
C GLY A 361 -3.87 4.51 -1.05
N TYR A 362 -4.60 3.40 -1.16
CA TYR A 362 -4.71 2.63 -2.40
C TYR A 362 -5.77 3.22 -3.34
N PRO A 363 -5.70 2.92 -4.66
CA PRO A 363 -6.57 3.55 -5.66
C PRO A 363 -8.09 3.47 -5.40
N ALA A 364 -8.58 2.43 -4.72
CA ALA A 364 -10.01 2.28 -4.40
C ALA A 364 -10.47 3.16 -3.21
N CYS A 365 -9.54 3.60 -2.35
CA CYS A 365 -9.80 4.47 -1.20
C CYS A 365 -8.56 5.36 -0.92
N PRO A 366 -8.27 6.33 -1.80
CA PRO A 366 -6.96 7.00 -1.84
C PRO A 366 -6.71 7.97 -0.69
N ASN A 367 -7.73 8.36 0.08
CA ASN A 367 -7.61 9.31 1.17
C ASN A 367 -7.01 8.65 2.43
N VAL A 368 -5.69 8.77 2.59
CA VAL A 368 -4.94 8.21 3.73
C VAL A 368 -5.48 8.69 5.09
N ALA A 369 -5.94 9.94 5.19
CA ALA A 369 -6.39 10.52 6.46
C ALA A 369 -7.60 9.80 7.07
N ASP A 370 -8.40 9.09 6.27
CA ASP A 370 -9.55 8.31 6.75
C ASP A 370 -9.13 7.15 7.67
N SER A 371 -7.87 6.70 7.58
CA SER A 371 -7.31 5.74 8.55
C SER A 371 -7.38 6.25 9.99
N ARG A 372 -7.37 7.57 10.25
CA ARG A 372 -7.49 8.11 11.63
C ARG A 372 -8.81 7.73 12.27
N GLN A 373 -9.90 7.88 11.52
CA GLN A 373 -11.25 7.52 11.95
C GLN A 373 -11.34 6.02 12.17
N GLN A 374 -10.78 5.22 11.26
CA GLN A 374 -10.70 3.77 11.39
C GLN A 374 -9.96 3.33 12.67
N LEU A 375 -8.78 3.90 12.94
CA LEU A 375 -7.97 3.60 14.12
C LEU A 375 -8.68 3.99 15.42
N ALA A 376 -9.33 5.17 15.43
CA ALA A 376 -10.11 5.63 16.57
C ALA A 376 -11.26 4.68 16.90
N TRP A 377 -12.02 4.24 15.90
CA TRP A 377 -13.11 3.28 16.11
C TRP A 377 -12.59 1.92 16.56
N LEU A 378 -11.51 1.43 15.96
CA LEU A 378 -10.87 0.18 16.39
C LEU A 378 -10.22 0.26 17.78
N GLY A 379 -10.02 1.45 18.35
CA GLY A 379 -9.24 1.64 19.57
C GLY A 379 -7.82 1.09 19.40
N ALA A 380 -7.14 1.54 18.35
CA ALA A 380 -5.82 1.06 17.94
C ALA A 380 -4.68 1.52 18.87
N ASP A 381 -4.94 2.50 19.74
CA ASP A 381 -4.05 2.88 20.84
C ASP A 381 -3.73 1.68 21.76
N ARG A 382 -4.70 0.76 21.93
CA ARG A 382 -4.52 -0.49 22.70
C ARG A 382 -3.48 -1.43 22.13
N ILE A 383 -3.11 -1.27 20.85
CA ILE A 383 -2.06 -2.04 20.19
C ILE A 383 -0.80 -1.20 19.92
N GLY A 384 -0.75 0.03 20.46
CA GLY A 384 0.36 0.96 20.26
C GLY A 384 0.45 1.52 18.84
N LEU A 385 -0.64 1.52 18.08
CA LEU A 385 -0.67 2.00 16.70
C LEU A 385 -1.37 3.36 16.63
N SER A 386 -0.71 4.33 15.99
CA SER A 386 -1.19 5.69 15.83
C SER A 386 -0.88 6.23 14.42
N MET A 387 -1.23 7.49 14.15
CA MET A 387 -0.85 8.20 12.92
C MET A 387 -0.21 9.55 13.21
N ASP A 388 0.96 9.80 12.61
CA ASP A 388 1.67 11.07 12.68
C ASP A 388 0.95 12.19 11.91
N GLU A 389 1.43 13.43 11.96
CA GLU A 389 0.84 14.60 11.25
C GLU A 389 0.85 14.46 9.71
N SER A 390 1.70 13.59 9.18
CA SER A 390 1.79 13.26 7.75
C SER A 390 0.84 12.13 7.34
N ASP A 391 -0.06 11.72 8.23
CA ASP A 391 -0.99 10.61 8.06
C ASP A 391 -0.29 9.25 7.84
N GLN A 392 0.94 9.09 8.33
CA GLN A 392 1.65 7.80 8.30
C GLN A 392 1.39 7.02 9.58
N LEU A 393 1.27 5.69 9.45
CA LEU A 393 1.14 4.78 10.59
C LEU A 393 2.45 4.72 11.40
N GLU A 394 2.32 4.75 12.71
CA GLU A 394 3.42 4.55 13.65
C GLU A 394 3.03 3.50 14.71
N PRO A 395 3.80 2.39 14.84
CA PRO A 395 5.00 2.00 14.07
C PRO A 395 4.76 1.77 12.57
N GLU A 396 5.81 1.93 11.76
CA GLU A 396 5.70 1.85 10.28
C GLU A 396 5.43 0.41 9.77
N GLN A 397 5.82 -0.63 10.52
CA GLN A 397 5.52 -2.03 10.20
C GLN A 397 4.07 -2.38 10.58
N SER A 398 3.13 -1.65 10.01
CA SER A 398 1.71 -1.71 10.31
C SER A 398 0.86 -1.51 9.06
N THR A 399 -0.35 -2.04 9.08
CA THR A 399 -1.33 -1.80 8.01
C THR A 399 -2.74 -1.84 8.56
N THR A 400 -3.66 -1.18 7.86
CA THR A 400 -5.07 -1.05 8.24
C THR A 400 -5.94 -1.36 7.04
N ALA A 401 -7.10 -1.99 7.23
CA ALA A 401 -8.02 -2.24 6.13
C ALA A 401 -9.50 -2.28 6.54
N LEU A 402 -10.35 -1.75 5.66
CA LEU A 402 -11.78 -2.08 5.61
C LEU A 402 -11.92 -3.43 4.91
N VAL A 403 -12.86 -4.28 5.31
CA VAL A 403 -13.06 -5.59 4.66
C VAL A 403 -14.45 -5.67 4.08
N ALA A 404 -14.57 -5.93 2.78
CA ALA A 404 -15.84 -6.22 2.14
C ALA A 404 -15.89 -7.70 1.73
N LEU A 405 -16.81 -8.48 2.29
CA LEU A 405 -16.94 -9.92 2.00
C LEU A 405 -18.02 -10.24 0.96
N HIS A 406 -18.36 -9.27 0.12
CA HIS A 406 -19.25 -9.46 -1.02
C HIS A 406 -18.60 -10.38 -2.08
N SER A 407 -19.36 -11.24 -2.76
CA SER A 407 -18.79 -12.17 -3.78
C SER A 407 -18.12 -11.46 -4.96
N LYS A 408 -18.50 -10.21 -5.16
CA LYS A 408 -18.06 -9.30 -6.22
C LYS A 408 -17.01 -8.28 -5.73
N ALA A 409 -16.57 -8.34 -4.48
CA ALA A 409 -15.47 -7.50 -4.02
C ALA A 409 -14.16 -7.94 -4.68
N ARG A 410 -13.41 -6.96 -5.19
CA ARG A 410 -12.09 -7.14 -5.82
C ARG A 410 -11.33 -5.82 -5.78
N TYR A 411 -10.02 -5.83 -6.01
CA TYR A 411 -9.28 -4.58 -6.19
C TYR A 411 -9.61 -3.90 -7.51
N PHE A 412 -9.65 -2.57 -7.46
CA PHE A 412 -9.93 -1.72 -8.62
C PHE A 412 -9.31 -0.33 -8.41
N SER A 413 -9.13 0.41 -9.50
CA SER A 413 -8.79 1.84 -9.46
C SER A 413 -10.03 2.67 -9.73
N ALA A 414 -10.31 3.64 -8.86
CA ALA A 414 -11.45 4.54 -8.98
C ALA A 414 -11.20 5.68 -10.00
#